data_AF-A0A7J9Q675-F1
#
_entry.id   AF-A0A7J9Q675-F1
#
_cell.length_a   1.000
_cell.length_b   1.000
_cell.length_c   1.000
_cell.angle_alpha   90.00
_cell.angle_beta   90.00
_cell.angle_gamma   90.00
#
_symmetry.space_group_name_H-M   'P 1'
#
loop_
_entity.id
_entity.type
_entity.pdbx_description
1 polymer ?
#
loop_
_entity_poly.entity_id
_entity_poly.type
_entity_poly.pdbx_seq_one_letter_code
_entity_poly.pdbx_strand_id
1 'polypeptide(L)'
;MVNIVHLLNNHKIESKSAKDTRLLITNRKGGYFCFANKDKSRYDGLFFFDDKMYKVIESLHIVGSSKAGKITNKFYEIKREYDSATETFFMPHNYDSLVYEITQPSNIEIVLDAKKSYDQRQWGRFY
;
A
#
# COMPACT_ATOMS: atom_id res chain seq x y z
N MET A 1 -16.59 8.67 3.21
CA MET A 1 -15.83 9.79 2.65
C MET A 1 -14.50 9.83 3.39
N VAL A 2 -13.39 9.88 2.67
CA VAL A 2 -12.04 9.90 3.24
C VAL A 2 -11.45 11.30 3.08
N ASN A 3 -10.74 11.78 4.09
CA ASN A 3 -9.95 13.00 3.99
C ASN A 3 -8.55 12.66 3.44
N ILE A 4 -8.16 13.26 2.32
CA ILE A 4 -6.85 13.04 1.69
C ILE A 4 -6.03 14.32 1.86
N VAL A 5 -4.87 14.18 2.48
CA VAL A 5 -3.92 15.26 2.71
C VAL A 5 -2.64 14.97 1.93
N HIS A 6 -2.31 15.81 0.97
CA HIS A 6 -1.01 15.80 0.30
C HIS A 6 -0.08 16.80 0.98
N LEU A 7 1.09 16.32 1.42
CA LEU A 7 2.12 17.14 2.06
C LEU A 7 3.41 17.07 1.25
N LEU A 8 3.94 18.22 0.86
CA LEU A 8 5.25 18.31 0.23
C LEU A 8 6.00 19.54 0.77
N ASN A 9 7.03 19.30 1.57
CA ASN A 9 7.74 20.35 2.32
C ASN A 9 6.74 21.17 3.16
N ASN A 10 6.62 22.47 2.90
CA ASN A 10 5.69 23.37 3.59
C ASN A 10 4.34 23.52 2.87
N HIS A 11 4.12 22.79 1.77
CA HIS A 11 2.87 22.83 1.02
C HIS A 11 1.92 21.73 1.48
N LYS A 12 0.66 22.11 1.63
CA LYS A 12 -0.43 21.23 2.06
C LYS A 12 -1.65 21.45 1.20
N ILE A 13 -2.17 20.37 0.63
CA ILE A 13 -3.46 20.36 -0.09
C ILE A 13 -4.34 19.29 0.54
N GLU A 14 -5.59 19.64 0.81
CA GLU A 14 -6.57 18.72 1.39
C GLU A 14 -7.77 18.58 0.46
N SER A 15 -8.32 17.37 0.40
CA SER A 15 -9.56 17.11 -0.32
C SER A 15 -10.36 16.00 0.36
N LYS A 16 -11.69 16.06 0.24
CA LYS A 16 -12.58 14.98 0.66
C LYS A 16 -12.98 14.18 -0.57
N SER A 17 -12.79 12.85 -0.52
CA SER A 17 -13.19 11.95 -1.61
C SER A 17 -14.27 10.97 -1.15
N ALA A 18 -15.31 10.84 -1.97
CA ALA A 18 -16.28 9.76 -1.87
C ALA A 18 -15.85 8.52 -2.70
N LYS A 19 -14.94 8.70 -3.65
CA LYS A 19 -14.39 7.61 -4.47
C LYS A 19 -13.31 6.87 -3.71
N ASP A 20 -13.18 5.58 -3.99
CA ASP A 20 -12.04 4.82 -3.47
C ASP A 20 -10.74 5.43 -3.97
N THR A 21 -9.77 5.53 -3.07
CA THR A 21 -8.51 6.22 -3.28
C THR A 21 -7.41 5.19 -3.27
N ARG A 22 -6.62 5.16 -4.35
CA ARG A 22 -5.40 4.36 -4.44
C ARG A 22 -4.20 5.25 -4.24
N LEU A 23 -3.22 4.71 -3.53
CA LEU A 23 -1.97 5.38 -3.27
C LEU A 23 -0.84 4.49 -3.75
N LEU A 24 0.23 5.13 -4.22
CA LEU A 24 1.40 4.47 -4.77
C LEU A 24 2.65 5.11 -4.17
N ILE A 25 3.50 4.28 -3.57
CA ILE A 25 4.87 4.63 -3.17
C ILE A 25 5.83 3.74 -3.93
N THR A 26 7.04 4.24 -4.17
CA THR A 26 8.05 3.54 -4.98
C THR A 26 9.38 3.49 -4.25
N ASN A 27 10.19 2.46 -4.54
CA ASN A 27 11.57 2.39 -4.07
C ASN A 27 12.57 3.06 -5.03
N ARG A 28 12.11 3.74 -6.09
CA ARG A 28 12.97 4.30 -7.17
C ARG A 28 13.87 3.29 -7.91
N LYS A 29 13.65 1.99 -7.73
CA LYS A 29 14.32 0.89 -8.44
C LYS A 29 13.36 0.13 -9.37
N GLY A 30 12.21 0.74 -9.68
CA GLY A 30 11.13 0.12 -10.44
C GLY A 30 10.09 -0.63 -9.58
N GLY A 31 10.41 -0.94 -8.33
CA GLY A 31 9.47 -1.51 -7.37
C GLY A 31 8.50 -0.47 -6.81
N TYR A 32 7.29 -0.92 -6.48
CA TYR A 32 6.22 -0.08 -5.94
C TYR A 32 5.30 -0.84 -5.01
N PHE A 33 4.67 -0.11 -4.09
CA PHE A 33 3.56 -0.57 -3.27
C PHE A 33 2.33 0.25 -3.64
N CYS A 34 1.28 -0.42 -4.12
CA CYS A 34 0.01 0.18 -4.47
C CYS A 34 -1.08 -0.38 -3.56
N PHE A 35 -1.90 0.48 -2.95
CA PHE A 35 -2.98 -0.01 -2.10
C PHE A 35 -4.23 0.86 -2.18
N ALA A 36 -5.39 0.20 -2.17
CA ALA A 36 -6.70 0.83 -2.12
C ALA A 36 -7.14 1.12 -0.67
N ASN A 37 -7.88 2.20 -0.46
CA ASN A 37 -8.45 2.48 0.87
C ASN A 37 -9.59 1.51 1.21
N LYS A 38 -10.32 1.03 0.19
CA LYS A 38 -11.48 0.17 0.38
C LYS A 38 -11.46 -1.07 -0.52
N ASP A 39 -11.52 -0.89 -1.84
CA ASP A 39 -11.83 -1.98 -2.77
C ASP A 39 -10.55 -2.54 -3.40
N LYS A 40 -10.22 -3.79 -3.04
CA LYS A 40 -9.03 -4.49 -3.55
C LYS A 40 -9.15 -4.77 -5.05
N SER A 41 -8.03 -4.62 -5.76
CA SER A 41 -7.85 -4.91 -7.18
C SER A 41 -6.63 -5.81 -7.38
N ARG A 42 -6.60 -6.56 -8.49
CA ARG A 42 -5.43 -7.37 -8.88
C ARG A 42 -4.14 -6.54 -9.05
N TYR A 43 -4.28 -5.24 -9.25
CA TYR A 43 -3.19 -4.28 -9.41
C TYR A 43 -2.68 -3.69 -8.06
N ASP A 44 -3.36 -3.97 -6.96
CA ASP A 44 -2.91 -3.59 -5.62
C ASP A 44 -1.92 -4.63 -5.10
N GLY A 45 -1.00 -4.24 -4.23
CA GLY A 45 0.02 -5.12 -3.65
C GLY A 45 1.41 -4.50 -3.64
N LEU A 46 2.38 -5.30 -3.20
CA LEU A 46 3.81 -4.97 -3.25
C LEU A 46 4.45 -5.64 -4.46
N PHE A 47 5.18 -4.85 -5.23
CA PHE A 47 5.85 -5.29 -6.44
C PHE A 47 7.33 -4.90 -6.41
N PHE A 48 8.19 -5.82 -6.81
CA PHE A 48 9.63 -5.59 -6.99
C PHE A 48 10.04 -5.90 -8.42
N PHE A 49 11.03 -5.16 -8.89
CA PHE A 49 11.58 -5.33 -10.23
C PHE A 49 12.97 -5.97 -10.15
N ASP A 50 13.10 -7.14 -10.77
CA ASP A 50 14.36 -7.90 -10.90
C ASP A 50 14.36 -8.64 -12.24
N ASP A 51 14.89 -8.01 -13.31
CA ASP A 51 14.69 -8.33 -14.74
C ASP A 51 13.23 -8.32 -15.24
N LYS A 52 12.28 -8.67 -14.38
CA LYS A 52 10.84 -8.77 -14.57
C LYS A 52 10.16 -8.21 -13.33
N MET A 53 8.89 -7.85 -13.48
CA MET A 53 8.07 -7.40 -12.36
C MET A 53 7.49 -8.61 -11.62
N TYR A 54 7.72 -8.68 -10.32
CA TYR A 54 7.15 -9.69 -9.43
C TYR A 54 6.21 -9.03 -8.45
N LYS A 55 5.03 -9.60 -8.26
CA LYS A 55 4.18 -9.33 -7.11
C LYS A 55 4.68 -10.19 -5.96
N VAL A 56 4.77 -9.64 -4.76
CA VAL A 56 5.26 -10.32 -3.55
C VAL A 56 4.20 -10.35 -2.46
N ILE A 57 3.50 -9.23 -2.26
CA ILE A 57 2.37 -9.13 -1.33
C ILE A 57 1.10 -8.89 -2.13
N GLU A 58 0.11 -9.75 -1.95
CA GLU A 58 -1.24 -9.60 -2.50
C GLU A 58 -2.07 -8.63 -1.66
N SER A 59 -2.03 -8.75 -0.34
CA SER A 59 -2.65 -7.77 0.54
C SER A 59 -2.01 -7.67 1.92
N LEU A 60 -2.11 -6.50 2.55
CA LEU A 60 -1.59 -6.16 3.88
C LEU A 60 -2.61 -5.23 4.56
N HIS A 61 -3.20 -5.64 5.67
CA HIS A 61 -4.22 -4.85 6.35
C HIS A 61 -4.44 -5.26 7.81
N ILE A 62 -4.97 -4.34 8.60
CA ILE A 62 -5.46 -4.62 9.96
C ILE A 62 -6.77 -5.43 9.86
N VAL A 63 -6.83 -6.55 10.57
CA VAL A 63 -8.01 -7.43 10.63
C VAL A 63 -9.19 -6.67 11.23
N GLY A 64 -10.34 -6.70 10.55
CA GLY A 64 -11.56 -6.01 10.98
C GLY A 64 -11.59 -4.50 10.66
N SER A 65 -10.53 -3.94 10.08
CA SER A 65 -10.55 -2.55 9.60
C SER A 65 -11.30 -2.47 8.26
N SER A 66 -12.18 -1.47 8.12
CA SER A 66 -12.99 -1.32 6.89
C SER A 66 -12.44 -0.27 5.93
N LYS A 67 -12.06 0.91 6.41
CA LYS A 67 -11.47 2.01 5.63
C LYS A 67 -10.80 3.03 6.55
N ALA A 68 -9.75 3.69 6.07
CA ALA A 68 -9.17 4.82 6.77
C ALA A 68 -10.08 6.05 6.63
N GLY A 69 -10.24 6.80 7.73
CA GLY A 69 -10.96 8.07 7.76
C GLY A 69 -10.13 9.22 7.18
N LYS A 70 -8.80 9.12 7.33
CA LYS A 70 -7.84 10.07 6.79
C LYS A 70 -6.62 9.36 6.21
N ILE A 71 -6.14 9.90 5.10
CA ILE A 71 -4.95 9.45 4.40
C ILE A 71 -4.03 10.65 4.26
N THR A 72 -2.78 10.50 4.69
CA THR A 72 -1.73 11.48 4.47
C THR A 72 -0.70 10.92 3.50
N ASN A 73 -0.51 11.58 2.36
CA ASN A 73 0.51 11.23 1.36
C ASN A 73 1.62 12.29 1.38
N LYS A 74 2.83 11.88 1.78
CA LYS A 74 4.03 12.71 1.76
C LYS A 74 4.95 12.43 0.56
N PHE A 75 4.49 11.65 -0.40
CA PHE A 75 5.22 11.17 -1.60
C PHE A 75 6.40 10.22 -1.33
N TYR A 76 7.00 10.26 -0.15
CA TYR A 76 7.96 9.26 0.34
C TYR A 76 7.34 8.31 1.38
N GLU A 77 6.21 8.70 1.97
CA GLU A 77 5.53 8.00 3.07
C GLU A 77 4.02 8.15 2.88
N ILE A 78 3.27 7.09 3.17
CA ILE A 78 1.82 7.10 3.27
C ILE A 78 1.43 6.80 4.71
N LYS A 79 0.50 7.58 5.27
CA LYS A 79 -0.16 7.27 6.53
C LYS A 79 -1.65 7.05 6.33
N ARG A 80 -2.20 6.00 6.92
CA ARG A 80 -3.64 5.71 6.99
C ARG A 80 -4.08 5.78 8.44
N GLU A 81 -5.00 6.69 8.74
CA GLU A 81 -5.55 6.88 10.07
C GLU A 81 -6.94 6.24 10.13
N TYR A 82 -7.07 5.25 11.02
CA TYR A 82 -8.32 4.60 11.40
C TYR A 82 -8.75 5.10 12.78
N ASP A 83 -9.96 4.76 13.19
CA ASP A 83 -10.47 5.15 14.51
C ASP A 83 -9.63 4.55 15.66
N SER A 84 -9.00 3.39 15.44
CA SER A 84 -8.25 2.64 16.46
C SER A 84 -6.73 2.66 16.31
N ALA A 85 -6.19 2.96 15.12
CA ALA A 85 -4.76 2.83 14.84
C ALA A 85 -4.36 3.67 13.63
N THR A 86 -3.06 3.94 13.51
CA THR A 86 -2.45 4.56 12.34
C THR A 86 -1.45 3.60 11.73
N GLU A 87 -1.59 3.32 10.44
CA GLU A 87 -0.59 2.61 9.65
C GLU A 87 0.29 3.60 8.93
N THR A 88 1.60 3.34 8.91
CA THR A 88 2.58 4.09 8.13
C THR A 88 3.30 3.13 7.17
N PHE A 89 3.42 3.55 5.91
CA PHE A 89 4.09 2.81 4.85
C PHE A 89 5.17 3.68 4.23
N PHE A 90 6.37 3.15 4.06
CA PHE A 90 7.39 3.76 3.21
C PHE A 90 8.23 2.69 2.51
N MET A 91 8.78 3.04 1.35
CA MET A 91 9.75 2.20 0.65
C MET A 91 11.10 2.92 0.67
N PRO A 92 12.13 2.37 1.31
CA PRO A 92 13.47 2.97 1.27
C PRO A 92 13.95 3.07 -0.18
N HIS A 93 14.52 4.21 -0.55
CA HIS A 93 15.04 4.41 -1.90
C HIS A 93 16.16 3.40 -2.20
N ASN A 94 16.06 2.77 -3.37
CA ASN A 94 17.00 1.78 -3.92
C ASN A 94 17.06 0.44 -3.17
N TYR A 95 16.11 0.14 -2.29
CA TYR A 95 15.99 -1.16 -1.63
C TYR A 95 14.66 -1.84 -1.99
N ASP A 96 14.69 -3.15 -2.22
CA ASP A 96 13.48 -3.97 -2.41
C ASP A 96 12.89 -4.34 -1.05
N SER A 97 12.34 -3.32 -0.37
CA SER A 97 11.72 -3.47 0.93
C SER A 97 10.52 -2.53 1.08
N LEU A 98 9.56 -2.98 1.89
CA LEU A 98 8.44 -2.19 2.38
C LEU A 98 8.60 -2.11 3.89
N VAL A 99 8.62 -0.89 4.43
CA VAL A 99 8.51 -0.68 5.85
C VAL A 99 7.06 -0.40 6.18
N TYR A 100 6.55 -1.13 7.16
CA TYR A 100 5.19 -1.04 7.66
C TYR A 100 5.22 -0.89 9.18
N GLU A 101 4.57 0.16 9.67
CA GLU A 101 4.49 0.47 11.10
C GLU A 101 3.04 0.70 11.50
N ILE A 102 2.69 0.28 12.72
CA ILE A 102 1.37 0.52 13.31
C ILE A 102 1.52 1.10 14.71
N THR A 103 0.69 2.09 15.04
CA THR A 103 0.80 2.81 16.33
C THR A 103 0.24 2.04 17.52
N GLN A 104 -0.65 1.06 17.29
CA GLN A 104 -1.32 0.29 18.33
C GLN A 104 -1.25 -1.21 18.03
N PRO A 105 -1.05 -2.07 19.04
CA PRO A 105 -1.11 -3.52 18.87
C PRO A 105 -2.42 -3.92 18.19
N SER A 106 -2.32 -4.51 17.00
CA SER A 106 -3.47 -4.93 16.21
C SER A 106 -3.15 -6.23 15.49
N ASN A 107 -4.18 -7.05 15.24
CA ASN A 107 -4.03 -8.20 14.38
C ASN A 107 -3.89 -7.72 12.93
N ILE A 108 -2.85 -8.18 12.25
CA ILE A 108 -2.55 -7.81 10.87
C ILE A 108 -2.60 -9.09 10.03
N GLU A 109 -3.26 -9.03 8.88
CA GLU A 109 -3.22 -10.09 7.88
C GLU A 109 -2.31 -9.67 6.71
N ILE A 110 -1.36 -10.54 6.41
CA ILE A 110 -0.45 -10.41 5.26
C ILE A 110 -0.65 -11.62 4.35
N VAL A 111 -1.04 -11.37 3.11
CA VAL A 111 -1.16 -12.41 2.09
C VAL A 111 0.02 -12.29 1.14
N LEU A 112 0.92 -13.27 1.19
CA LEU A 112 2.08 -13.37 0.31
C LEU A 112 1.71 -14.15 -0.95
N ASP A 113 2.08 -13.62 -2.12
CA ASP A 113 1.89 -14.30 -3.41
C ASP A 113 3.04 -13.89 -4.33
N ALA A 114 4.17 -14.59 -4.20
CA ALA A 114 5.37 -14.37 -5.00
C ALA A 114 5.18 -14.92 -6.42
N LYS A 115 4.86 -14.05 -7.36
CA LYS A 115 4.60 -14.42 -8.76
C LYS A 115 5.05 -13.33 -9.71
N LYS A 116 5.29 -13.68 -10.97
CA LYS A 116 5.40 -12.67 -12.04
C LYS A 116 4.08 -11.89 -12.10
N SER A 117 4.16 -10.57 -12.22
CA SER A 117 2.97 -9.69 -12.13
C SER A 117 1.90 -10.00 -13.20
N TYR A 118 2.32 -10.53 -14.35
CA TYR A 118 1.47 -10.93 -15.46
C TYR A 118 1.02 -12.40 -15.41
N ASP A 119 1.52 -13.20 -14.47
CA ASP A 119 1.08 -14.59 -14.31
C ASP A 119 -0.25 -14.64 -13.54
N GLN A 120 -1.37 -14.56 -14.27
CA GLN A 120 -2.72 -14.59 -13.68
C GLN A 120 -3.33 -15.99 -13.60
N ARG A 121 -2.56 -17.05 -13.86
CA ARG A 121 -3.06 -18.43 -13.78
C ARG A 121 -3.46 -18.76 -12.35
N GLN A 122 -4.71 -19.12 -12.11
CA GLN A 122 -5.14 -19.55 -10.77
C GLN A 122 -4.74 -21.01 -10.47
N TRP A 123 -4.64 -21.84 -11.50
CA TRP A 123 -4.30 -23.26 -11.41
C TRP A 123 -2.96 -23.54 -12.10
N GLY A 124 -2.20 -24.50 -11.57
CA GLY A 124 -0.93 -24.92 -12.18
C GLY A 124 0.22 -23.93 -12.03
N ARG A 125 0.18 -23.05 -11.00
CA ARG A 125 1.35 -22.29 -10.60
C ARG A 125 2.32 -23.19 -9.85
N PHE A 126 3.59 -23.12 -10.23
CA PHE A 126 4.69 -23.67 -9.45
C PHE A 126 5.21 -22.54 -8.57
N TYR A 127 5.07 -22.71 -7.27
CA TYR A 127 5.57 -21.79 -6.24
C TYR A 127 6.99 -22.17 -5.84
#